data_AF-A0A0V0PUB3-F1
#
_entry.id   AF-A0A0V0PUB3-F1
#
_cell.length_a   1.000
_cell.length_b   1.000
_cell.length_c   1.000
_cell.angle_alpha   90.00
_cell.angle_beta   90.00
_cell.angle_gamma   90.00
#
_symmetry.space_group_name_H-M   'P 1'
#
loop_
_entity.id
_entity.type
_entity.pdbx_description
1 polymer ?
#
loop_
_entity_poly.entity_id
_entity_poly.type
_entity_poly.pdbx_seq_one_letter_code
_entity_poly.pdbx_strand_id
1 'polypeptide(L)'
;MADISANDAALAPAGRRQTGLTTSDGRPLKSALARSSRRARRRAFFLVLPLLLFILVTFVVPIGQMLQRSVKNDGFSANMPQLSAWFHDNPRGTEPDEAAWAALAADLTAAAQARSIGVVGTRINYDMPGTRSLFTSAGRQARGGIEPPYREAILEMDAKWGDPRLWSVMREAASPYTANFYLAAVDRTRDAQGDITAAPAQQQIYGKLFLRTFWLSLVITATTFLLGFPVAHLLATLPMRQSNLLMILVLLPFWTSLLVRTTAWIVLLQQQGVVNDVLVWLGVIGNNQRLQMIFNQTGTIIAMTHILLPFMILPLYSVMRTINPS
;
A
#
# COMPACT_ATOMS: atom_id res chain seq x y z
N MET A 1 47.86 39.84 -69.33
CA MET A 1 48.82 38.71 -69.24
C MET A 1 48.93 38.38 -67.77
N ALA A 2 48.07 37.49 -67.28
CA ALA A 2 48.24 36.02 -67.23
C ALA A 2 48.65 35.66 -65.79
N ASP A 3 48.21 34.61 -65.11
CA ASP A 3 47.17 33.59 -65.34
C ASP A 3 47.00 32.83 -64.00
N ILE A 4 45.80 32.26 -63.81
CA ILE A 4 45.48 30.95 -63.21
C ILE A 4 46.28 30.43 -61.98
N SER A 5 45.58 30.14 -60.86
CA SER A 5 45.12 28.78 -60.46
C SER A 5 44.54 28.74 -59.03
N ALA A 6 43.45 28.00 -58.90
CA ALA A 6 42.85 27.56 -57.63
C ALA A 6 43.69 26.47 -56.95
N ASN A 7 43.71 26.41 -55.60
CA ASN A 7 43.04 25.35 -54.81
C ASN A 7 43.26 25.52 -53.28
N ASP A 8 42.32 24.99 -52.51
CA ASP A 8 42.12 25.03 -51.05
C ASP A 8 43.30 24.57 -50.16
N ALA A 9 43.46 25.22 -48.99
CA ALA A 9 43.42 24.58 -47.65
C ALA A 9 43.77 25.55 -46.50
N ALA A 10 42.75 25.83 -45.66
CA ALA A 10 42.77 25.99 -44.20
C ALA A 10 43.90 26.78 -43.49
N LEU A 11 43.52 27.89 -42.81
CA LEU A 11 43.77 28.12 -41.37
C LEU A 11 43.03 29.39 -40.85
N ALA A 12 41.91 29.13 -40.15
CA ALA A 12 41.25 29.87 -39.06
C ALA A 12 41.04 31.41 -39.10
N PRO A 13 39.77 31.89 -39.01
CA PRO A 13 39.49 33.23 -38.50
C PRO A 13 39.43 33.22 -36.97
N ALA A 14 40.37 33.94 -36.34
CA ALA A 14 40.37 34.17 -34.91
C ALA A 14 39.15 34.99 -34.45
N GLY A 15 38.31 34.37 -33.61
CA GLY A 15 37.68 35.05 -32.47
C GLY A 15 36.47 35.94 -32.73
N ARG A 16 35.31 35.35 -33.05
CA ARG A 16 34.03 35.93 -32.58
C ARG A 16 33.99 35.81 -31.05
N ARG A 17 34.40 36.86 -30.34
CA ARG A 17 34.16 36.98 -28.88
C ARG A 17 32.65 36.92 -28.64
N GLN A 18 32.18 35.82 -28.05
CA GLN A 18 30.88 35.76 -27.40
C GLN A 18 30.92 36.75 -26.22
N THR A 19 30.57 38.01 -26.47
CA THR A 19 30.26 38.97 -25.40
C THR A 19 28.98 38.48 -24.72
N GLY A 20 29.15 37.69 -23.66
CA GLY A 20 28.05 37.27 -22.81
C GLY A 20 27.28 38.51 -22.35
N LEU A 21 25.95 38.47 -22.48
CA LEU A 21 25.05 39.55 -22.07
C LEU A 21 25.42 40.01 -20.64
N THR A 22 25.67 41.31 -20.47
CA THR A 22 26.01 41.94 -19.18
C THR A 22 24.88 42.86 -18.74
N THR A 23 24.70 43.03 -17.42
CA THR A 23 23.79 44.06 -16.87
C THR A 23 24.35 45.46 -17.13
N SER A 24 23.55 46.52 -16.94
CA SER A 24 23.97 47.94 -17.06
C SER A 24 25.28 48.26 -16.31
N ASP A 25 25.53 47.53 -15.22
CA ASP A 25 26.68 47.73 -14.34
C ASP A 25 27.89 46.83 -14.71
N GLY A 26 27.93 46.27 -15.92
CA GLY A 26 29.06 45.49 -16.45
C GLY A 26 29.23 44.07 -15.88
N ARG A 27 28.30 43.59 -15.04
CA ARG A 27 28.35 42.24 -14.46
C ARG A 27 27.75 41.19 -15.40
N PRO A 28 28.30 39.97 -15.47
CA PRO A 28 27.73 38.90 -16.29
C PRO A 28 26.28 38.59 -15.87
N LEU A 29 25.31 38.63 -16.80
CA LEU A 29 23.87 38.50 -16.53
C LEU A 29 23.54 37.22 -15.76
N LYS A 30 24.22 36.10 -16.07
CA LYS A 30 24.07 34.82 -15.33
C LYS A 30 24.31 34.97 -13.81
N SER A 31 25.31 35.76 -13.42
CA SER A 31 25.68 35.93 -12.01
C SER A 31 24.70 36.84 -11.25
N ALA A 32 24.17 37.86 -11.91
CA ALA A 32 23.15 38.76 -11.35
C ALA A 32 21.79 38.03 -11.23
N LEU A 33 21.41 37.27 -12.27
CA LEU A 33 20.19 36.46 -12.30
C LEU A 33 20.22 35.33 -11.26
N ALA A 34 21.39 34.70 -11.04
CA ALA A 34 21.59 33.72 -9.98
C ALA A 34 21.43 34.29 -8.56
N ARG A 35 21.87 35.54 -8.30
CA ARG A 35 21.65 36.19 -6.99
C ARG A 35 20.19 36.60 -6.77
N SER A 36 19.54 37.14 -7.80
CA SER A 36 18.12 37.52 -7.74
C SER A 36 17.21 36.30 -7.53
N SER A 37 17.45 35.23 -8.30
CA SER A 37 16.71 33.96 -8.19
C SER A 37 16.93 33.23 -6.87
N ARG A 38 18.08 33.36 -6.20
CA ARG A 38 18.31 32.76 -4.86
C ARG A 38 17.35 33.32 -3.81
N ARG A 39 17.08 34.64 -3.82
CA ARG A 39 16.16 35.27 -2.85
C ARG A 39 14.71 34.88 -3.14
N ALA A 40 14.33 34.84 -4.40
CA ALA A 40 13.02 34.37 -4.84
C ALA A 40 12.81 32.87 -4.50
N ARG A 41 13.80 32.01 -4.79
CA ARG A 41 13.75 30.57 -4.49
C ARG A 41 13.72 30.28 -2.99
N ARG A 42 14.47 31.05 -2.17
CA ARG A 42 14.37 30.95 -0.70
C ARG A 42 12.99 31.36 -0.19
N ARG A 43 12.43 32.48 -0.67
CA ARG A 43 11.07 32.91 -0.31
C ARG A 43 10.03 31.86 -0.71
N ALA A 44 10.08 31.34 -1.95
CA ALA A 44 9.20 30.27 -2.40
C ALA A 44 9.34 29.01 -1.55
N PHE A 45 10.57 28.63 -1.18
CA PHE A 45 10.82 27.50 -0.29
C PHE A 45 10.17 27.71 1.09
N PHE A 46 10.34 28.89 1.72
CA PHE A 46 9.72 29.18 3.02
C PHE A 46 8.18 29.26 2.96
N LEU A 47 7.60 29.60 1.81
CA LEU A 47 6.15 29.56 1.62
C LEU A 47 5.61 28.12 1.53
N VAL A 48 6.39 27.20 0.95
CA VAL A 48 6.01 25.77 0.81
C VAL A 48 6.43 24.94 2.03
N LEU A 49 7.43 25.38 2.79
CA LEU A 49 7.99 24.65 3.93
C LEU A 49 6.94 24.21 4.97
N PRO A 50 5.95 25.04 5.38
CA PRO A 50 4.92 24.60 6.33
C PRO A 50 4.12 23.40 5.81
N LEU A 51 3.74 23.41 4.53
CA LEU A 51 3.01 22.31 3.90
C LEU A 51 3.90 21.06 3.79
N LEU A 52 5.17 21.22 3.42
CA LEU A 52 6.12 20.13 3.34
C LEU A 52 6.35 19.48 4.72
N LEU A 53 6.55 20.30 5.75
CA LEU A 53 6.70 19.83 7.13
C LEU A 53 5.43 19.13 7.61
N PHE A 54 4.26 19.68 7.30
CA PHE A 54 2.99 19.03 7.61
C PHE A 54 2.91 17.63 6.98
N ILE A 55 3.23 17.49 5.68
CA ILE A 55 3.23 16.19 5.00
C ILE A 55 4.26 15.23 5.61
N LEU A 56 5.47 15.71 5.92
CA LEU A 56 6.51 14.89 6.55
C LEU A 56 6.07 14.36 7.91
N VAL A 57 5.53 15.22 8.76
CA VAL A 57 5.13 14.85 10.12
C VAL A 57 3.87 13.98 10.13
N THR A 58 2.90 14.26 9.26
CA THR A 58 1.59 13.56 9.31
C THR A 58 1.55 12.27 8.49
N PHE A 59 2.37 12.14 7.43
CA PHE A 59 2.39 10.95 6.59
C PHE A 59 3.72 10.20 6.69
N VAL A 60 4.85 10.88 6.44
CA VAL A 60 6.14 10.19 6.29
C VAL A 60 6.63 9.60 7.62
N VAL A 61 6.53 10.34 8.72
CA VAL A 61 6.94 9.84 10.04
C VAL A 61 6.09 8.64 10.50
N PRO A 62 4.74 8.68 10.49
CA PRO A 62 3.93 7.52 10.85
C PRO A 62 4.16 6.30 9.94
N ILE A 63 4.34 6.50 8.64
CA ILE A 63 4.68 5.41 7.72
C ILE A 63 6.03 4.81 8.09
N GLY A 64 7.04 5.62 8.33
CA GLY A 64 8.36 5.17 8.78
C GLY A 64 8.29 4.37 10.09
N GLN A 65 7.49 4.84 11.05
CA GLN A 65 7.26 4.12 12.31
C GLN A 65 6.56 2.78 12.08
N MET A 66 5.57 2.71 11.17
CA MET A 66 4.89 1.45 10.84
C MET A 66 5.81 0.47 10.11
N LEU A 67 6.66 0.96 9.20
CA LEU A 67 7.69 0.15 8.53
C LEU A 67 8.75 -0.36 9.51
N GLN A 68 9.11 0.45 10.51
CA GLN A 68 9.99 -0.03 11.57
C GLN A 68 9.28 -1.12 12.40
N ARG A 69 8.00 -0.92 12.75
CA ARG A 69 7.19 -1.88 13.51
C ARG A 69 6.94 -3.20 12.78
N SER A 70 7.00 -3.22 11.45
CA SER A 70 6.86 -4.46 10.66
C SER A 70 8.10 -5.35 10.75
N VAL A 71 9.26 -4.82 11.16
CA VAL A 71 10.50 -5.58 11.35
C VAL A 71 10.83 -5.74 12.83
N LYS A 72 10.71 -4.66 13.61
CA LYS A 72 10.96 -4.62 15.05
C LYS A 72 9.65 -4.46 15.80
N ASN A 73 9.20 -5.50 16.50
CA ASN A 73 8.04 -5.47 17.37
C ASN A 73 8.38 -6.09 18.73
N ASP A 74 8.70 -5.23 19.69
CA ASP A 74 9.12 -5.58 21.05
C ASP A 74 7.95 -5.66 22.04
N GLY A 75 6.69 -5.69 21.56
CA GLY A 75 5.51 -5.68 22.43
C GLY A 75 5.43 -6.84 23.44
N PHE A 76 6.02 -8.00 23.11
CA PHE A 76 6.17 -9.12 24.04
C PHE A 76 7.48 -9.00 24.83
N SER A 77 8.63 -8.92 24.16
CA SER A 77 9.95 -8.94 24.81
C SER A 77 10.21 -7.78 25.79
N ALA A 78 9.65 -6.59 25.53
CA ALA A 78 9.76 -5.45 26.44
C ALA A 78 8.89 -5.58 27.69
N ASN A 79 7.86 -6.43 27.67
CA ASN A 79 6.87 -6.58 28.75
C ASN A 79 6.92 -7.95 29.43
N MET A 80 7.64 -8.92 28.85
CA MET A 80 7.88 -10.26 29.37
C MET A 80 9.38 -10.55 29.42
N PRO A 81 10.19 -9.72 30.12
CA PRO A 81 11.65 -9.81 30.05
C PRO A 81 12.22 -11.07 30.69
N GLN A 82 11.63 -11.59 31.77
CA GLN A 82 12.15 -12.77 32.47
C GLN A 82 11.91 -14.03 31.63
N LEU A 83 10.71 -14.16 31.08
CA LEU A 83 10.37 -15.27 30.20
C LEU A 83 11.16 -15.19 28.89
N SER A 84 11.38 -13.98 28.36
CA SER A 84 12.22 -13.78 27.19
C SER A 84 13.68 -14.16 27.43
N ALA A 85 14.22 -13.87 28.63
CA ALA A 85 15.55 -14.31 29.03
C ALA A 85 15.63 -15.84 29.11
N TRP A 86 14.66 -16.49 29.76
CA TRP A 86 14.59 -17.95 29.81
C TRP A 86 14.55 -18.57 28.40
N PHE A 87 13.79 -17.99 27.48
CA PHE A 87 13.76 -18.45 26.08
C PHE A 87 15.08 -18.27 25.33
N HIS A 88 15.91 -17.30 25.72
CA HIS A 88 17.22 -17.06 25.11
C HIS A 88 18.27 -18.05 25.62
N ASP A 89 18.19 -18.38 26.92
CA ASP A 89 19.14 -19.27 27.59
C ASP A 89 18.86 -20.76 27.31
N ASN A 90 17.60 -21.09 26.97
CA ASN A 90 17.18 -22.47 26.74
C ASN A 90 16.91 -22.73 25.24
N PRO A 91 17.44 -23.81 24.63
CA PRO A 91 17.25 -24.11 23.22
C PRO A 91 15.78 -24.41 22.85
N ARG A 92 15.46 -24.35 21.55
CA ARG A 92 14.14 -24.76 21.05
C ARG A 92 13.89 -26.24 21.35
N GLY A 93 12.67 -26.59 21.74
CA GLY A 93 12.28 -27.96 22.09
C GLY A 93 12.47 -28.33 23.57
N THR A 94 13.06 -27.46 24.39
CA THR A 94 13.04 -27.66 25.85
C THR A 94 11.63 -27.52 26.40
N GLU A 95 11.19 -28.52 27.15
CA GLU A 95 9.93 -28.44 27.89
C GLU A 95 10.03 -27.34 28.97
N PRO A 96 8.97 -26.54 29.19
CA PRO A 96 8.97 -25.50 30.22
C PRO A 96 9.09 -26.11 31.62
N ASP A 97 10.23 -25.87 32.26
CA ASP A 97 10.50 -26.25 33.65
C ASP A 97 9.89 -25.24 34.63
N GLU A 98 9.97 -25.53 35.93
CA GLU A 98 9.39 -24.64 36.96
C GLU A 98 9.97 -23.22 36.91
N ALA A 99 11.22 -23.06 36.47
CA ALA A 99 11.84 -21.75 36.25
C ALA A 99 11.16 -20.98 35.10
N ALA A 100 10.78 -21.65 34.01
CA ALA A 100 10.00 -21.06 32.93
C ALA A 100 8.62 -20.56 33.40
N TRP A 101 7.94 -21.37 34.22
CA TRP A 101 6.63 -21.02 34.78
C TRP A 101 6.72 -19.88 35.81
N ALA A 102 7.78 -19.86 36.63
CA ALA A 102 8.06 -18.76 37.54
C ALA A 102 8.33 -17.45 36.78
N ALA A 103 9.11 -17.49 35.69
CA ALA A 103 9.37 -16.34 34.84
C ALA A 103 8.08 -15.81 34.17
N LEU A 104 7.24 -16.71 33.65
CA LEU A 104 5.93 -16.36 33.10
C LEU A 104 5.04 -15.73 34.18
N ALA A 105 4.98 -16.31 35.38
CA ALA A 105 4.19 -15.79 36.49
C ALA A 105 4.58 -14.36 36.88
N ALA A 106 5.89 -14.14 37.07
CA ALA A 106 6.44 -12.84 37.45
C ALA A 106 6.17 -11.78 36.38
N ASP A 107 6.34 -12.12 35.10
CA ASP A 107 6.08 -11.20 34.00
C ASP A 107 4.58 -10.92 33.81
N LEU A 108 3.70 -11.91 33.97
CA LEU A 108 2.24 -11.71 33.94
C LEU A 108 1.78 -10.74 35.03
N THR A 109 2.29 -10.90 36.26
CA THR A 109 2.01 -9.98 37.37
C THR A 109 2.56 -8.58 37.09
N ALA A 110 3.81 -8.46 36.63
CA ALA A 110 4.43 -7.17 36.32
C ALA A 110 3.68 -6.44 35.19
N ALA A 111 3.35 -7.12 34.09
CA ALA A 111 2.61 -6.55 32.98
C ALA A 111 1.16 -6.21 33.34
N ALA A 112 0.53 -6.95 34.25
CA ALA A 112 -0.78 -6.61 34.79
C ALA A 112 -0.74 -5.32 35.61
N GLN A 113 0.25 -5.17 36.50
CA GLN A 113 0.44 -3.98 37.33
C GLN A 113 0.78 -2.74 36.47
N ALA A 114 1.63 -2.92 35.44
CA ALA A 114 1.99 -1.88 34.48
C ALA A 114 0.90 -1.58 33.43
N ARG A 115 -0.21 -2.33 33.42
CA ARG A 115 -1.30 -2.24 32.44
C ARG A 115 -0.85 -2.49 30.98
N SER A 116 0.25 -3.22 30.79
CA SER A 116 0.80 -3.55 29.48
C SER A 116 0.42 -4.95 28.97
N ILE A 117 -0.28 -5.77 29.78
CA ILE A 117 -0.71 -7.12 29.39
C ILE A 117 -1.50 -7.18 28.08
N GLY A 118 -2.26 -6.10 27.77
CA GLY A 118 -2.99 -5.99 26.51
C GLY A 118 -2.08 -5.87 25.28
N VAL A 119 -0.89 -5.26 25.44
CA VAL A 119 0.14 -5.16 24.39
C VAL A 119 0.73 -6.55 24.12
N VAL A 120 1.07 -7.28 25.18
CA VAL A 120 1.58 -8.66 25.12
C VAL A 120 0.58 -9.58 24.41
N GLY A 121 -0.67 -9.58 24.88
CA GLY A 121 -1.73 -10.38 24.28
C GLY A 121 -1.99 -10.02 22.82
N THR A 122 -1.91 -8.74 22.45
CA THR A 122 -2.06 -8.32 21.05
C THR A 122 -0.91 -8.83 20.18
N ARG A 123 0.33 -8.79 20.69
CA ARG A 123 1.51 -9.28 19.96
C ARG A 123 1.44 -10.77 19.66
N ILE A 124 1.05 -11.59 20.64
CA ILE A 124 0.92 -13.04 20.48
C ILE A 124 -0.28 -13.40 19.59
N ASN A 125 -1.35 -12.60 19.65
CA ASN A 125 -2.55 -12.84 18.84
C ASN A 125 -2.33 -12.70 17.33
N TYR A 126 -1.29 -11.99 16.89
CA TYR A 126 -0.94 -11.94 15.47
C TYR A 126 -0.52 -13.30 14.91
N ASP A 127 0.17 -14.11 15.72
CA ASP A 127 0.69 -15.42 15.31
C ASP A 127 -0.24 -16.56 15.75
N MET A 128 -1.01 -16.36 16.83
CA MET A 128 -1.99 -17.32 17.35
C MET A 128 -3.32 -16.63 17.71
N PRO A 129 -4.29 -16.60 16.78
CA PRO A 129 -5.60 -15.98 17.02
C PRO A 129 -6.32 -16.57 18.24
N GLY A 130 -6.92 -15.71 19.06
CA GLY A 130 -7.67 -16.10 20.27
C GLY A 130 -6.85 -16.06 21.56
N THR A 131 -5.55 -15.73 21.49
CA THR A 131 -4.68 -15.58 22.66
C THR A 131 -4.82 -14.23 23.35
N ARG A 132 -5.30 -13.18 22.67
CA ARG A 132 -5.46 -11.86 23.31
C ARG A 132 -6.32 -11.94 24.57
N SER A 133 -7.44 -12.66 24.50
CA SER A 133 -8.34 -12.87 25.65
C SER A 133 -7.65 -13.67 26.76
N LEU A 134 -6.85 -14.68 26.41
CA LEU A 134 -6.07 -15.49 27.36
C LEU A 134 -5.15 -14.60 28.21
N PHE A 135 -4.31 -13.78 27.57
CA PHE A 135 -3.41 -12.85 28.28
C PHE A 135 -4.18 -11.82 29.10
N THR A 136 -5.24 -11.22 28.56
CA THR A 136 -6.03 -10.23 29.33
C THR A 136 -6.75 -10.85 30.53
N SER A 137 -7.19 -12.11 30.43
CA SER A 137 -7.81 -12.83 31.54
C SER A 137 -6.78 -13.17 32.61
N ALA A 138 -5.62 -13.71 32.20
CA ALA A 138 -4.51 -14.02 33.10
C ALA A 138 -4.02 -12.76 33.82
N GLY A 139 -3.87 -11.62 33.12
CA GLY A 139 -3.48 -10.37 33.78
C GLY A 139 -4.48 -9.86 34.84
N ARG A 140 -5.78 -10.14 34.69
CA ARG A 140 -6.77 -9.80 35.73
C ARG A 140 -6.58 -10.66 36.98
N GLN A 141 -6.28 -11.94 36.81
CA GLN A 141 -6.09 -12.91 37.89
C GLN A 141 -4.73 -12.75 38.57
N ALA A 142 -3.66 -12.50 37.79
CA ALA A 142 -2.29 -12.37 38.25
C ALA A 142 -1.95 -11.04 38.94
N ARG A 143 -2.89 -10.08 39.00
CA ARG A 143 -2.63 -8.73 39.54
C ARG A 143 -2.26 -8.76 41.03
N GLY A 144 -2.81 -9.72 41.77
CA GLY A 144 -2.49 -9.97 43.18
C GLY A 144 -1.19 -10.75 43.41
N GLY A 145 -0.48 -11.14 42.35
CA GLY A 145 0.62 -12.11 42.42
C GLY A 145 0.15 -13.53 42.13
N ILE A 146 1.10 -14.39 41.78
CA ILE A 146 0.90 -15.83 41.60
C ILE A 146 1.88 -16.53 42.54
N GLU A 147 1.43 -17.49 43.32
CA GLU A 147 2.25 -18.23 44.27
C GLU A 147 2.68 -19.59 43.69
N PRO A 148 3.82 -20.17 44.13
CA PRO A 148 4.23 -21.51 43.74
C PRO A 148 3.26 -22.59 44.27
N PRO A 149 3.10 -23.73 43.60
CA PRO A 149 3.74 -24.12 42.34
C PRO A 149 3.16 -23.38 41.12
N TYR A 150 4.03 -22.72 40.35
CA TYR A 150 3.63 -21.76 39.31
C TYR A 150 2.97 -22.45 38.12
N ARG A 151 3.46 -23.64 37.76
CA ARG A 151 2.89 -24.43 36.66
C ARG A 151 1.42 -24.74 36.92
N GLU A 152 1.10 -25.23 38.11
CA GLU A 152 -0.26 -25.61 38.49
C GLU A 152 -1.15 -24.37 38.58
N ALA A 153 -0.68 -23.33 39.27
CA ALA A 153 -1.42 -22.07 39.42
C ALA A 153 -1.79 -21.43 38.08
N ILE A 154 -0.89 -21.43 37.08
CA ILE A 154 -1.18 -20.86 35.76
C ILE A 154 -2.11 -21.77 34.94
N LEU A 155 -1.94 -23.09 35.02
CA LEU A 155 -2.82 -24.04 34.32
C LEU A 155 -4.25 -24.03 34.87
N GLU A 156 -4.43 -23.75 36.16
CA GLU A 156 -5.75 -23.55 36.78
C GLU A 156 -6.45 -22.28 36.26
N MET A 157 -5.70 -21.25 35.88
CA MET A 157 -6.30 -20.03 35.27
C MET A 157 -6.91 -20.31 33.90
N ASP A 158 -6.19 -21.08 33.06
CA ASP A 158 -6.66 -21.54 31.75
C ASP A 158 -5.76 -22.69 31.24
N ALA A 159 -6.35 -23.84 30.91
CA ALA A 159 -5.61 -25.01 30.44
C ALA A 159 -4.81 -24.75 29.14
N LYS A 160 -5.16 -23.73 28.34
CA LYS A 160 -4.43 -23.35 27.12
C LYS A 160 -2.99 -22.90 27.39
N TRP A 161 -2.65 -22.50 28.61
CA TRP A 161 -1.26 -22.22 28.97
C TRP A 161 -0.36 -23.45 28.81
N GLY A 162 -0.93 -24.66 28.86
CA GLY A 162 -0.21 -25.92 28.61
C GLY A 162 -0.02 -26.26 27.13
N ASP A 163 -0.56 -25.48 26.19
CA ASP A 163 -0.42 -25.75 24.76
C ASP A 163 1.03 -25.49 24.29
N PRO A 164 1.76 -26.51 23.80
CA PRO A 164 3.13 -26.33 23.30
C PRO A 164 3.24 -25.29 22.18
N ARG A 165 2.18 -25.12 21.39
CA ARG A 165 2.14 -24.11 20.32
C ARG A 165 2.20 -22.69 20.89
N LEU A 166 1.53 -22.43 22.01
CA LEU A 166 1.56 -21.13 22.65
C LEU A 166 2.98 -20.78 23.10
N TRP A 167 3.69 -21.73 23.72
CA TRP A 167 5.07 -21.57 24.14
C TRP A 167 6.02 -21.32 22.97
N SER A 168 5.83 -22.01 21.85
CA SER A 168 6.59 -21.73 20.61
C SER A 168 6.36 -20.30 20.10
N VAL A 169 5.11 -19.84 20.11
CA VAL A 169 4.77 -18.48 19.65
C VAL A 169 5.33 -17.42 20.61
N MET A 170 5.25 -17.63 21.92
CA MET A 170 5.86 -16.76 22.92
C MET A 170 7.38 -16.69 22.75
N ARG A 171 8.04 -17.83 22.49
CA ARG A 171 9.47 -17.89 22.20
C ARG A 171 9.84 -17.07 20.97
N GLU A 172 9.09 -17.20 19.87
CA GLU A 172 9.33 -16.40 18.66
C GLU A 172 9.12 -14.90 18.91
N ALA A 173 8.16 -14.55 19.79
CA ALA A 173 7.90 -13.17 20.19
C ALA A 173 8.91 -12.61 21.22
N ALA A 174 9.75 -13.45 21.82
CA ALA A 174 10.84 -13.03 22.71
C ALA A 174 11.95 -12.27 21.95
N SER A 175 12.10 -12.53 20.64
CA SER A 175 12.93 -11.69 19.77
C SER A 175 12.16 -10.41 19.40
N PRO A 176 12.76 -9.22 19.59
CA PRO A 176 12.15 -7.97 19.13
C PRO A 176 12.12 -7.89 17.59
N TYR A 177 12.93 -8.66 16.88
CA TYR A 177 12.95 -8.68 15.42
C TYR A 177 12.18 -9.90 14.89
N THR A 178 11.29 -9.67 13.92
CA THR A 178 10.45 -10.72 13.34
C THR A 178 10.30 -10.57 11.83
N ALA A 179 10.27 -11.71 11.14
CA ALA A 179 9.90 -11.81 9.73
C ALA A 179 8.47 -12.33 9.53
N ASN A 180 7.75 -12.66 10.61
CA ASN A 180 6.45 -13.34 10.54
C ASN A 180 5.40 -12.52 9.79
N PHE A 181 5.40 -11.20 9.93
CA PHE A 181 4.46 -10.34 9.19
C PHE A 181 4.63 -10.45 7.67
N TYR A 182 5.86 -10.62 7.19
CA TYR A 182 6.15 -10.81 5.76
C TYR A 182 5.80 -12.22 5.30
N LEU A 183 6.05 -13.24 6.13
CA LEU A 183 5.61 -14.61 5.86
C LEU A 183 4.07 -14.68 5.76
N ALA A 184 3.36 -14.05 6.69
CA ALA A 184 1.91 -13.96 6.68
C ALA A 184 1.39 -13.30 5.39
N ALA A 185 2.05 -12.24 4.90
CA ALA A 185 1.68 -11.58 3.65
C ALA A 185 1.76 -12.49 2.41
N VAL A 186 2.56 -13.57 2.47
CA VAL A 186 2.67 -14.60 1.42
C VAL A 186 2.03 -15.92 1.80
N ASP A 187 1.07 -15.90 2.72
CA ASP A 187 0.31 -17.07 3.20
C ASP A 187 1.21 -18.19 3.81
N ARG A 188 2.32 -17.79 4.46
CA ARG A 188 3.25 -18.67 5.18
C ARG A 188 3.27 -18.39 6.67
N THR A 189 3.64 -19.39 7.46
CA THR A 189 3.81 -19.28 8.92
C THR A 189 4.99 -20.13 9.38
N ARG A 190 5.35 -20.03 10.66
CA ARG A 190 6.33 -20.91 11.29
C ARG A 190 5.62 -21.95 12.15
N ASP A 191 6.12 -23.18 12.12
CA ASP A 191 5.64 -24.24 13.01
C ASP A 191 6.31 -24.19 14.40
N ALA A 192 6.09 -25.23 15.22
CA ALA A 192 6.63 -25.31 16.58
C ALA A 192 8.17 -25.48 16.62
N GLN A 193 8.76 -25.96 15.53
CA GLN A 193 10.19 -26.15 15.35
C GLN A 193 10.84 -24.87 14.79
N GLY A 194 10.02 -23.99 14.21
CA GLY A 194 10.40 -22.71 13.62
C GLY A 194 10.68 -22.81 12.12
N ASP A 195 10.30 -23.92 11.49
CA ASP A 195 10.39 -24.12 10.05
C ASP A 195 9.25 -23.38 9.34
N ILE A 196 9.54 -22.88 8.13
CA ILE A 196 8.57 -22.11 7.34
C ILE A 196 7.63 -23.07 6.63
N THR A 197 6.37 -23.07 7.03
CA THR A 197 5.31 -23.93 6.50
C THR A 197 4.20 -23.09 5.86
N ALA A 198 3.33 -23.74 5.10
CA ALA A 198 2.14 -23.08 4.57
C ALA A 198 1.18 -22.72 5.72
N ALA A 199 0.61 -21.52 5.69
CA ALA A 199 -0.43 -21.16 6.66
C ALA A 199 -1.63 -22.12 6.53
N PRO A 200 -2.43 -22.34 7.59
CA PRO A 200 -3.67 -23.12 7.50
C PRO A 200 -4.56 -22.66 6.34
N ALA A 201 -5.24 -23.57 5.66
CA ALA A 201 -6.02 -23.27 4.45
C ALA A 201 -7.04 -22.11 4.62
N GLN A 202 -7.60 -21.97 5.82
CA GLN A 202 -8.54 -20.89 6.17
C GLN A 202 -7.87 -19.52 6.31
N GLN A 203 -6.55 -19.48 6.53
CA GLN A 203 -5.75 -18.26 6.67
C GLN A 203 -5.03 -17.87 5.36
N GLN A 204 -4.95 -18.78 4.37
CA GLN A 204 -4.35 -18.52 3.05
C GLN A 204 -5.27 -17.67 2.16
N ILE A 205 -5.33 -16.37 2.46
CA ILE A 205 -6.24 -15.43 1.81
C ILE A 205 -5.47 -14.38 0.99
N TYR A 206 -4.27 -14.00 1.43
CA TYR A 206 -3.56 -12.84 0.88
C TYR A 206 -3.11 -13.06 -0.57
N GLY A 207 -2.53 -14.22 -0.89
CA GLY A 207 -2.06 -14.54 -2.24
C GLY A 207 -3.21 -14.60 -3.24
N LYS A 208 -4.34 -15.19 -2.86
CA LYS A 208 -5.56 -15.24 -3.69
C LYS A 208 -6.12 -13.84 -3.95
N LEU A 209 -6.19 -12.99 -2.92
CA LEU A 209 -6.66 -11.61 -3.06
C LEU A 209 -5.72 -10.76 -3.92
N PHE A 210 -4.41 -10.93 -3.76
CA PHE A 210 -3.42 -10.22 -4.54
C PHE A 210 -3.54 -10.56 -6.03
N LEU A 211 -3.58 -11.86 -6.37
CA LEU A 211 -3.73 -12.31 -7.75
C LEU A 211 -5.06 -11.87 -8.37
N ARG A 212 -6.16 -11.94 -7.59
CA ARG A 212 -7.47 -11.47 -8.03
C ARG A 212 -7.46 -9.96 -8.34
N THR A 213 -6.88 -9.16 -7.46
CA THR A 213 -6.78 -7.69 -7.66
C THR A 213 -5.92 -7.38 -8.88
N PHE A 214 -4.77 -8.04 -9.03
CA PHE A 214 -3.89 -7.87 -10.18
C PHE A 214 -4.61 -8.22 -11.49
N TRP A 215 -5.30 -9.36 -11.53
CA TRP A 215 -6.09 -9.79 -12.69
C TRP A 215 -7.20 -8.79 -13.04
N LEU A 216 -7.96 -8.35 -12.04
CA LEU A 216 -8.99 -7.31 -12.19
C LEU A 216 -8.44 -6.02 -12.77
N SER A 217 -7.34 -5.51 -12.22
CA SER A 217 -6.68 -4.29 -12.70
C SER A 217 -6.17 -4.42 -14.13
N LEU A 218 -5.62 -5.58 -14.49
CA LEU A 218 -5.15 -5.85 -15.84
C LEU A 218 -6.31 -5.87 -16.84
N VAL A 219 -7.40 -6.58 -16.51
CA VAL A 219 -8.60 -6.64 -17.36
C VAL A 219 -9.21 -5.26 -17.55
N ILE A 220 -9.38 -4.49 -16.47
CA ILE A 220 -9.91 -3.12 -16.54
C ILE A 220 -9.00 -2.24 -17.41
N THR A 221 -7.68 -2.31 -17.24
CA THR A 221 -6.75 -1.53 -18.05
C THR A 221 -6.87 -1.89 -19.53
N ALA A 222 -6.92 -3.18 -19.84
CA ALA A 222 -7.08 -3.66 -21.21
C ALA A 222 -8.41 -3.21 -21.83
N THR A 223 -9.55 -3.38 -21.14
CA THR A 223 -10.86 -2.96 -21.66
C THR A 223 -10.93 -1.44 -21.84
N THR A 224 -10.38 -0.67 -20.89
CA THR A 224 -10.34 0.79 -20.97
C THR A 224 -9.45 1.26 -22.12
N PHE A 225 -8.33 0.58 -22.38
CA PHE A 225 -7.47 0.85 -23.52
C PHE A 225 -8.15 0.52 -24.85
N LEU A 226 -8.73 -0.68 -24.97
CA LEU A 226 -9.42 -1.13 -26.19
C LEU A 226 -10.56 -0.21 -26.61
N LEU A 227 -11.30 0.34 -25.64
CA LEU A 227 -12.39 1.29 -25.89
C LEU A 227 -11.90 2.74 -26.00
N GLY A 228 -10.91 3.15 -25.20
CA GLY A 228 -10.41 4.51 -25.16
C GLY A 228 -9.54 4.88 -26.36
N PHE A 229 -8.75 3.94 -26.90
CA PHE A 229 -7.90 4.14 -28.07
C PHE A 229 -8.66 4.59 -29.32
N PRO A 230 -9.72 3.89 -29.79
CA PRO A 230 -10.46 4.31 -30.98
C PRO A 230 -11.15 5.66 -30.78
N VAL A 231 -11.65 5.94 -29.57
CA VAL A 231 -12.24 7.23 -29.23
C VAL A 231 -11.19 8.34 -29.30
N ALA A 232 -10.01 8.14 -28.69
CA ALA A 232 -8.91 9.11 -28.74
C ALA A 232 -8.42 9.38 -30.17
N HIS A 233 -8.29 8.31 -30.98
CA HIS A 233 -7.92 8.42 -32.39
C HIS A 233 -8.96 9.23 -33.17
N LEU A 234 -10.26 8.93 -32.99
CA LEU A 234 -11.35 9.68 -33.61
C LEU A 234 -11.27 11.17 -33.24
N LEU A 235 -11.13 11.49 -31.95
CA LEU A 235 -11.01 12.87 -31.49
C LEU A 235 -9.77 13.58 -32.06
N ALA A 236 -8.65 12.88 -32.28
CA ALA A 236 -7.43 13.44 -32.86
C ALA A 236 -7.58 13.75 -34.36
N THR A 237 -8.37 12.95 -35.10
CA THR A 237 -8.59 13.12 -36.55
C THR A 237 -9.69 14.13 -36.92
N LEU A 238 -10.62 14.42 -36.00
CA LEU A 238 -11.76 15.29 -36.29
C LEU A 238 -11.41 16.80 -36.31
N PRO A 239 -12.20 17.63 -37.03
CA PRO A 239 -12.06 19.08 -36.98
C PRO A 239 -12.17 19.62 -35.55
N MET A 240 -11.38 20.67 -35.23
CA MET A 240 -11.23 21.24 -33.88
C MET A 240 -12.56 21.44 -33.13
N ARG A 241 -13.60 21.95 -33.81
CA ARG A 241 -14.91 22.20 -33.18
C ARG A 241 -15.60 20.90 -32.72
N GLN A 242 -15.61 19.88 -33.56
CA GLN A 242 -16.24 18.59 -33.26
C GLN A 242 -15.44 17.82 -32.22
N SER A 243 -14.10 17.83 -32.32
CA SER A 243 -13.20 17.25 -31.33
C SER A 243 -13.41 17.84 -29.93
N ASN A 244 -13.52 19.18 -29.83
CA ASN A 244 -13.79 19.85 -28.56
C ASN A 244 -15.17 19.49 -27.99
N LEU A 245 -16.21 19.38 -28.82
CA LEU A 245 -17.54 18.96 -28.37
C LEU A 245 -17.54 17.53 -27.81
N LEU A 246 -16.92 16.58 -28.53
CA LEU A 246 -16.78 15.20 -28.06
C LEU A 246 -15.93 15.11 -26.80
N MET A 247 -14.88 15.92 -26.68
CA MET A 247 -14.07 16.00 -25.47
C MET A 247 -14.90 16.45 -24.27
N ILE A 248 -15.78 17.44 -24.44
CA ILE A 248 -16.71 17.86 -23.38
C ILE A 248 -17.62 16.69 -22.95
N LEU A 249 -18.14 15.90 -23.91
CA LEU A 249 -18.97 14.72 -23.59
C LEU A 249 -18.19 13.64 -22.83
N VAL A 250 -16.93 13.39 -23.20
CA VAL A 250 -16.04 12.47 -22.49
C VAL A 250 -15.72 12.97 -21.08
N LEU A 251 -15.62 14.28 -20.90
CA LEU A 251 -15.32 14.90 -19.61
C LEU A 251 -16.54 15.10 -18.72
N LEU A 252 -17.76 15.10 -19.27
CA LEU A 252 -19.02 15.19 -18.52
C LEU A 252 -19.05 14.29 -17.28
N PRO A 253 -18.66 12.99 -17.34
CA PRO A 253 -18.62 12.16 -16.14
C PRO A 253 -17.76 12.76 -15.02
N PHE A 254 -16.65 13.45 -15.28
CA PHE A 254 -15.82 14.05 -14.21
C PHE A 254 -16.56 15.06 -13.34
N TRP A 255 -17.52 15.78 -13.92
CA TRP A 255 -18.30 16.80 -13.22
C TRP A 255 -19.32 16.18 -12.27
N THR A 256 -19.64 14.91 -12.47
CA THR A 256 -20.47 14.13 -11.56
C THR A 256 -19.59 13.51 -10.47
N SER A 257 -20.08 13.54 -9.22
CA SER A 257 -19.39 12.91 -8.09
C SER A 257 -19.19 11.42 -8.35
N LEU A 258 -18.00 10.90 -8.00
CA LEU A 258 -17.68 9.47 -8.10
C LEU A 258 -18.75 8.62 -7.39
N LEU A 259 -19.23 9.07 -6.23
CA LEU A 259 -20.26 8.36 -5.46
C LEU A 259 -21.56 8.23 -6.25
N VAL A 260 -22.00 9.30 -6.92
CA VAL A 260 -23.23 9.29 -7.73
C VAL A 260 -23.08 8.34 -8.92
N ARG A 261 -21.92 8.32 -9.58
CA ARG A 261 -21.66 7.36 -10.66
C ARG A 261 -21.67 5.91 -10.15
N THR A 262 -21.07 5.65 -9.00
CA THR A 262 -21.05 4.32 -8.39
C THR A 262 -22.45 3.86 -7.98
N THR A 263 -23.27 4.73 -7.38
CA THR A 263 -24.66 4.38 -7.01
C THR A 263 -25.56 4.20 -8.23
N ALA A 264 -25.37 4.98 -9.30
CA ALA A 264 -26.08 4.77 -10.56
C ALA A 264 -25.78 3.38 -11.15
N TRP A 265 -24.51 2.97 -11.19
CA TRP A 265 -24.14 1.62 -11.63
C TRP A 265 -24.69 0.51 -10.73
N ILE A 266 -24.72 0.73 -9.41
CA ILE A 266 -25.35 -0.18 -8.45
C ILE A 266 -26.81 -0.43 -8.86
N VAL A 267 -27.59 0.63 -9.10
CA VAL A 267 -29.00 0.51 -9.52
C VAL A 267 -29.15 -0.14 -10.88
N LEU A 268 -28.30 0.21 -11.85
CA LEU A 268 -28.35 -0.36 -13.21
C LEU A 268 -28.02 -1.86 -13.25
N LEU A 269 -27.08 -2.32 -12.41
CA LEU A 269 -26.57 -3.70 -12.37
C LEU A 269 -27.26 -4.57 -11.33
N GLN A 270 -28.28 -4.05 -10.63
CA GLN A 270 -29.14 -4.87 -9.78
C GLN A 270 -29.83 -5.99 -10.59
N GLN A 271 -30.25 -7.05 -9.90
CA GLN A 271 -31.00 -8.15 -10.53
C GLN A 271 -32.27 -7.66 -11.24
N GLN A 272 -32.93 -6.65 -10.67
CA GLN A 272 -34.09 -5.96 -11.24
C GLN A 272 -33.72 -4.60 -11.88
N GLY A 273 -32.45 -4.42 -12.21
CA GLY A 273 -31.95 -3.20 -12.84
C GLY A 273 -32.18 -3.20 -14.35
N VAL A 274 -32.08 -1.99 -14.92
CA VAL A 274 -32.32 -1.71 -16.35
C VAL A 274 -31.48 -2.61 -17.27
N VAL A 275 -30.23 -2.93 -16.90
CA VAL A 275 -29.36 -3.78 -17.73
C VAL A 275 -29.93 -5.19 -17.87
N ASN A 276 -30.42 -5.77 -16.78
CA ASN A 276 -31.06 -7.09 -16.81
C ASN A 276 -32.38 -7.05 -17.58
N ASP A 277 -33.17 -5.99 -17.42
CA ASP A 277 -34.43 -5.83 -18.16
C ASP A 277 -34.20 -5.76 -19.68
N VAL A 278 -33.17 -5.03 -20.11
CA VAL A 278 -32.77 -4.95 -21.52
C VAL A 278 -32.27 -6.30 -22.03
N LEU A 279 -31.50 -7.06 -21.25
CA LEU A 279 -31.01 -8.40 -21.65
C LEU A 279 -32.14 -9.43 -21.79
N VAL A 280 -33.13 -9.36 -20.90
CA VAL A 280 -34.35 -10.18 -21.00
C VAL A 280 -35.15 -9.77 -22.24
N TRP A 281 -35.31 -8.47 -22.49
CA TRP A 281 -36.02 -7.96 -23.66
C TRP A 281 -35.35 -8.37 -24.98
N LEU A 282 -34.02 -8.37 -25.03
CA LEU A 282 -33.23 -8.86 -26.17
C LEU A 282 -33.26 -10.40 -26.34
N GLY A 283 -33.91 -11.13 -25.43
CA GLY A 283 -34.00 -12.59 -25.47
C GLY A 283 -32.71 -13.33 -25.15
N VAL A 284 -31.67 -12.63 -24.66
CA VAL A 284 -30.38 -13.22 -24.30
C VAL A 284 -30.49 -14.07 -23.02
N ILE A 285 -31.44 -13.73 -22.14
CA ILE A 285 -31.63 -14.34 -20.82
C ILE A 285 -33.13 -14.52 -20.55
N GLY A 286 -33.52 -15.67 -19.98
CA GLY A 286 -34.90 -15.88 -19.54
C GLY A 286 -35.25 -15.11 -18.26
N ASN A 287 -36.54 -14.81 -18.05
CA ASN A 287 -37.03 -14.10 -16.86
C ASN A 287 -36.55 -14.70 -15.52
N ASN A 288 -36.33 -16.02 -15.47
CA ASN A 288 -35.94 -16.75 -14.26
C ASN A 288 -34.41 -16.85 -14.06
N GLN A 289 -33.60 -16.32 -14.98
CA GLN A 289 -32.13 -16.42 -14.97
C GLN A 289 -31.44 -15.05 -14.94
N ARG A 290 -32.07 -14.05 -14.31
CA ARG A 290 -31.49 -12.70 -14.16
C ARG A 290 -30.12 -12.76 -13.49
N LEU A 291 -29.12 -12.12 -14.11
CA LEU A 291 -27.74 -12.18 -13.65
C LEU A 291 -27.53 -11.26 -12.45
N GLN A 292 -26.93 -11.79 -11.38
CA GLN A 292 -26.48 -10.98 -10.26
C GLN A 292 -25.17 -10.29 -10.62
N MET A 293 -25.26 -9.12 -11.28
CA MET A 293 -24.09 -8.34 -11.71
C MET A 293 -23.56 -7.38 -10.64
N ILE A 294 -24.34 -7.13 -9.60
CA ILE A 294 -23.94 -6.32 -8.45
C ILE A 294 -23.04 -7.13 -7.48
N PHE A 295 -22.04 -6.47 -6.89
CA PHE A 295 -21.07 -7.06 -5.95
C PHE A 295 -20.27 -8.25 -6.52
N ASN A 296 -20.08 -8.29 -7.85
CA ASN A 296 -19.29 -9.30 -8.52
C ASN A 296 -18.18 -8.69 -9.40
N GLN A 297 -17.31 -9.55 -9.94
CA GLN A 297 -16.18 -9.14 -10.78
C GLN A 297 -16.63 -8.39 -12.05
N THR A 298 -17.69 -8.86 -12.70
CA THR A 298 -18.19 -8.29 -13.97
C THR A 298 -18.70 -6.87 -13.79
N GLY A 299 -19.53 -6.63 -12.76
CA GLY A 299 -20.05 -5.30 -12.46
C GLY A 299 -18.95 -4.31 -12.11
N THR A 300 -17.93 -4.76 -11.36
CA THR A 300 -16.73 -3.95 -11.10
C THR A 300 -16.00 -3.60 -12.39
N ILE A 301 -15.78 -4.56 -13.30
CA ILE A 301 -15.10 -4.29 -14.58
C ILE A 301 -15.85 -3.25 -15.40
N ILE A 302 -17.18 -3.39 -15.56
CA ILE A 302 -18.00 -2.48 -16.35
C ILE A 302 -17.97 -1.06 -15.75
N ALA A 303 -18.27 -0.93 -14.45
CA ALA A 303 -18.34 0.35 -13.79
C ALA A 303 -16.97 1.07 -13.77
N MET A 304 -15.90 0.35 -13.44
CA MET A 304 -14.54 0.92 -13.41
C MET A 304 -14.05 1.30 -14.80
N THR A 305 -14.36 0.50 -15.82
CA THR A 305 -14.03 0.85 -17.22
C THR A 305 -14.68 2.18 -17.57
N HIS A 306 -15.98 2.37 -17.34
CA HIS A 306 -16.65 3.65 -17.61
C HIS A 306 -15.99 4.81 -16.83
N ILE A 307 -15.74 4.63 -15.54
CA ILE A 307 -15.18 5.68 -14.67
C ILE A 307 -13.76 6.09 -15.11
N LEU A 308 -12.94 5.14 -15.57
CA LEU A 308 -11.55 5.37 -15.93
C LEU A 308 -11.34 5.72 -17.41
N LEU A 309 -12.32 5.48 -18.28
CA LEU A 309 -12.25 5.81 -19.71
C LEU A 309 -11.75 7.24 -20.00
N PRO A 310 -12.27 8.29 -19.34
CA PRO A 310 -11.81 9.65 -19.60
C PRO A 310 -10.32 9.87 -19.28
N PHE A 311 -9.81 9.20 -18.24
CA PHE A 311 -8.40 9.26 -17.87
C PHE A 311 -7.48 8.55 -18.86
N MET A 312 -7.98 7.52 -19.55
CA MET A 312 -7.25 6.85 -20.64
C MET A 312 -7.26 7.69 -21.92
N ILE A 313 -8.41 8.29 -22.26
CA ILE A 313 -8.60 9.05 -23.50
C ILE A 313 -7.73 10.32 -23.52
N LEU A 314 -7.67 11.07 -22.41
CA LEU A 314 -7.00 12.37 -22.35
C LEU A 314 -5.51 12.33 -22.75
N PRO A 315 -4.65 11.48 -22.14
CA PRO A 315 -3.26 11.35 -22.54
C PRO A 315 -3.09 10.84 -23.97
N LEU A 316 -3.88 9.83 -24.39
CA LEU A 316 -3.81 9.27 -25.73
C LEU A 316 -4.12 10.33 -26.79
N TYR A 317 -5.21 11.08 -26.60
CA TYR A 317 -5.58 12.19 -27.49
C TYR A 317 -4.50 13.27 -27.53
N SER A 318 -3.94 13.65 -26.37
CA SER A 318 -2.89 14.68 -26.30
C SER A 318 -1.65 14.29 -27.11
N VAL A 319 -1.26 13.00 -27.11
CA VAL A 319 -0.11 12.52 -27.87
C VAL A 319 -0.47 12.37 -29.35
N MET A 320 -1.59 11.71 -29.67
CA MET A 320 -2.03 11.48 -31.05
C MET A 320 -2.21 12.78 -31.84
N ARG A 321 -2.70 13.84 -31.19
CA ARG A 321 -2.92 15.15 -31.83
C ARG A 321 -1.62 15.86 -32.25
N THR A 322 -0.48 15.50 -31.64
CA THR A 322 0.82 16.06 -32.03
C THR A 322 1.42 15.39 -33.26
N ILE A 323 0.88 14.25 -33.68
CA ILE A 323 1.34 13.52 -34.85
C ILE A 323 0.72 14.19 -36.08
N ASN A 324 1.55 14.80 -36.94
CA ASN A 324 1.07 15.40 -38.19
C ASN A 324 0.52 14.30 -39.10
N PRO A 325 -0.71 14.43 -39.63
CA PRO A 325 -1.19 13.55 -40.69
C PRO A 325 -0.36 13.84 -41.94
N SER A 326 0.49 12.87 -42.31
CA SER A 326 1.28 12.87 -43.54
C SER A 326 0.41 12.73 -44.78
#